data_AF-A0A1G7IW64-F1
#
_entry.id   AF-A0A1G7IW64-F1
#
_cell.length_a   1.000
_cell.length_b   1.000
_cell.length_c   1.000
_cell.angle_alpha   90.00
_cell.angle_beta   90.00
_cell.angle_gamma   90.00
#
_symmetry.space_group_name_H-M   'P 1'
#
loop_
_entity.id
_entity.type
_entity.pdbx_description
1 polymer ?
#
loop_
_entity_poly.entity_id
_entity_poly.type
_entity_poly.pdbx_seq_one_letter_code
_entity_poly.pdbx_strand_id
1 'polypeptide(L)'
;MKKIILLLVLIVAATACNETKKNTEEKAIPVEKDNGIGDGAVSLSDAFAQGIEKAHNKEGYTSKKAISYDLLLHFNGKLRLDVKVTSLTNSSKIRYDFKDGSSIIYDGSEVYLSPANKELKSARFDIFTWSYFMSMPFKLTDPGTQWSGFEQKMINEEEVSRAKLSFKSDVGDTSDDWYMVYTDPETNLLNYAAYIVTFGKTVEKAEAAPHAIAYTNYTVVDGVAIADMWDFYNWSDEKELYGDSIGNATLTNITFLDDADFTVPADSKIVEAPKQD
;
A
#
# COMPACT_ATOMS: atom_id res chain seq x y z
N MET A 1 50.25 48.49 68.42
CA MET A 1 49.11 47.69 68.90
C MET A 1 49.41 46.21 68.65
N LYS A 2 49.28 45.41 69.71
CA LYS A 2 49.19 43.94 69.85
C LYS A 2 50.01 42.98 68.96
N LYS A 3 50.75 42.11 69.68
CA LYS A 3 51.48 40.89 69.30
C LYS A 3 50.54 39.69 69.00
N ILE A 4 51.14 38.55 68.63
CA ILE A 4 50.75 37.11 68.82
C ILE A 4 50.35 36.43 67.47
N ILE A 5 51.19 35.60 66.84
CA ILE A 5 51.66 34.20 67.13
C ILE A 5 50.77 33.15 66.43
N LEU A 6 51.43 32.35 65.56
CA LEU A 6 51.38 30.88 65.40
C LEU A 6 50.01 30.17 65.43
N LEU A 7 49.64 29.43 64.37
CA LEU A 7 49.64 27.95 64.37
C LEU A 7 49.16 27.36 63.02
N LEU A 8 49.83 26.28 62.68
CA LEU A 8 49.57 25.31 61.63
C LEU A 8 48.30 24.49 61.94
N VAL A 9 47.34 24.38 61.02
CA VAL A 9 46.46 23.18 60.90
C VAL A 9 46.11 22.96 59.43
N LEU A 10 46.53 21.80 58.96
CA LEU A 10 46.17 21.13 57.72
C LEU A 10 44.72 20.63 57.84
N ILE A 11 43.81 21.05 56.94
CA ILE A 11 42.54 20.34 56.71
C ILE A 11 42.41 20.13 55.20
N VAL A 12 42.71 18.89 54.81
CA VAL A 12 42.34 18.31 53.52
C VAL A 12 40.84 18.03 53.60
N ALA A 13 40.02 18.82 52.90
CA ALA A 13 38.63 18.47 52.64
C ALA A 13 38.56 17.78 51.28
N ALA A 14 38.63 16.45 51.29
CA ALA A 14 38.24 15.64 50.14
C ALA A 14 36.73 15.76 49.96
N THR A 15 36.28 16.62 49.05
CA THR A 15 34.89 16.64 48.60
C THR A 15 34.68 15.50 47.61
N ALA A 16 34.41 14.31 48.14
CA ALA A 16 33.77 13.23 47.40
C ALA A 16 32.29 13.60 47.22
N CYS A 17 31.95 14.27 46.13
CA CYS A 17 30.57 14.34 45.66
C CYS A 17 30.33 13.10 44.79
N ASN A 18 29.59 12.17 45.38
CA ASN A 18 29.03 10.99 44.76
C ASN A 18 28.20 11.41 43.54
N GLU A 19 28.60 11.00 42.33
CA GLU A 19 27.75 11.12 41.15
C GLU A 19 26.47 10.32 41.38
N THR A 20 25.39 11.05 41.63
CA THR A 20 24.08 10.45 41.79
C THR A 20 23.62 10.08 40.39
N LYS A 21 23.76 8.79 40.04
CA LYS A 21 23.10 8.20 38.87
C LYS A 21 21.61 8.49 38.99
N LYS A 22 21.12 9.42 38.16
CA LYS A 22 19.69 9.56 37.87
C LYS A 22 19.29 8.30 37.11
N ASN A 23 18.74 7.32 37.82
CA ASN A 23 17.88 6.32 37.21
C ASN A 23 16.67 7.07 36.67
N THR A 24 16.68 7.34 35.36
CA THR A 24 15.45 7.58 34.63
C THR A 24 14.73 6.24 34.60
N GLU A 25 13.76 6.05 35.50
CA GLU A 25 12.73 5.05 35.30
C GLU A 25 12.03 5.41 33.98
N GLU A 26 12.28 4.64 32.93
CA GLU A 26 11.37 4.56 31.79
C GLU A 26 10.00 4.16 32.35
N LYS A 27 9.12 5.16 32.52
CA LYS A 27 7.69 4.88 32.63
C LYS A 27 7.29 4.20 31.34
N ALA A 28 7.20 2.87 31.37
CA ALA A 28 6.51 2.10 30.36
C ALA A 28 5.14 2.75 30.14
N ILE A 29 4.95 3.33 28.95
CA ILE A 29 3.65 3.85 28.54
C ILE A 29 2.74 2.63 28.45
N PRO A 30 1.59 2.61 29.14
CA PRO A 30 0.67 1.49 29.03
C PRO A 30 0.17 1.43 27.60
N VAL A 31 0.59 0.41 26.86
CA VAL A 31 0.10 0.11 25.52
C VAL A 31 -1.24 -0.59 25.69
N GLU A 32 -2.31 0.01 25.17
CA GLU A 32 -3.62 -0.64 25.13
C GLU A 32 -3.60 -1.86 24.20
N LYS A 33 -4.62 -2.72 24.31
CA LYS A 33 -4.70 -4.00 23.61
C LYS A 33 -4.70 -3.86 22.07
N ASP A 34 -4.84 -2.64 21.55
CA ASP A 34 -4.88 -2.25 20.15
C ASP A 34 -3.65 -1.42 19.70
N ASN A 35 -2.61 -1.31 20.54
CA ASN A 35 -1.42 -0.50 20.28
C ASN A 35 -1.69 1.01 20.09
N GLY A 36 -2.81 1.54 20.58
CA GLY A 36 -3.08 2.98 20.61
C GLY A 36 -2.24 3.72 21.67
N ILE A 37 -1.82 4.96 21.38
CA ILE A 37 -1.06 5.82 22.30
C ILE A 37 -2.02 6.82 22.99
N GLY A 38 -2.98 6.35 23.78
CA GLY A 38 -3.83 7.19 24.66
C GLY A 38 -4.65 8.33 24.02
N ASP A 39 -5.65 8.83 24.75
CA ASP A 39 -6.50 9.99 24.40
C ASP A 39 -7.24 9.95 23.04
N GLY A 40 -7.62 8.76 22.57
CA GLY A 40 -8.34 8.58 21.30
C GLY A 40 -7.43 8.60 20.06
N ALA A 41 -6.12 8.47 20.24
CA ALA A 41 -5.18 8.24 19.15
C ALA A 41 -5.46 6.90 18.45
N VAL A 42 -5.36 6.90 17.12
CA VAL A 42 -5.50 5.69 16.28
C VAL A 42 -4.36 4.70 16.54
N SER A 43 -4.55 3.43 16.18
CA SER A 43 -3.48 2.42 16.29
C SER A 43 -2.26 2.80 15.44
N LEU A 44 -1.07 2.29 15.77
CA LEU A 44 0.13 2.51 14.95
C LEU A 44 -0.06 2.04 13.49
N SER A 45 -0.79 0.94 13.29
CA SER A 45 -1.04 0.41 11.95
C SER A 45 -1.99 1.30 11.15
N ASP A 46 -2.98 1.92 11.81
CA ASP A 46 -3.87 2.90 11.16
C ASP A 46 -3.12 4.21 10.87
N ALA A 47 -2.28 4.69 11.81
CA ALA A 47 -1.44 5.87 11.60
C ALA A 47 -0.46 5.67 10.43
N PHE A 48 0.11 4.46 10.31
CA PHE A 48 0.94 4.06 9.19
C PHE A 48 0.19 4.19 7.86
N ALA A 49 -1.01 3.59 7.75
CA ALA A 49 -1.84 3.69 6.56
C ALA A 49 -2.19 5.14 6.18
N GLN A 50 -2.62 5.94 7.17
CA GLN A 50 -2.92 7.37 6.98
C GLN A 50 -1.70 8.16 6.51
N GLY A 51 -0.52 7.83 7.03
CA GLY A 51 0.74 8.45 6.62
C GLY A 51 1.03 8.26 5.13
N ILE A 52 0.82 7.04 4.63
CA ILE A 52 1.02 6.70 3.21
C ILE A 52 0.05 7.50 2.34
N GLU A 53 -1.24 7.47 2.67
CA GLU A 53 -2.26 8.18 1.91
C GLU A 53 -2.01 9.69 1.87
N LYS A 54 -1.54 10.24 2.99
CA LYS A 54 -1.15 11.65 3.07
C LYS A 54 0.06 11.94 2.18
N ALA A 55 1.08 11.09 2.18
CA ALA A 55 2.27 11.25 1.34
C ALA A 55 1.93 11.26 -0.16
N HIS A 56 0.93 10.48 -0.58
CA HIS A 56 0.47 10.47 -1.97
C HIS A 56 -0.52 11.58 -2.31
N ASN A 57 -0.98 12.36 -1.33
CA ASN A 57 -2.06 13.34 -1.47
C ASN A 57 -3.40 12.70 -1.87
N LYS A 58 -3.91 11.76 -1.04
CA LYS A 58 -5.25 11.17 -1.18
C LYS A 58 -6.37 12.22 -1.32
N GLU A 59 -6.30 13.34 -0.60
CA GLU A 59 -7.28 14.42 -0.73
C GLU A 59 -7.29 15.00 -2.17
N GLY A 60 -6.12 15.26 -2.73
CA GLY A 60 -5.96 15.65 -4.13
C GLY A 60 -6.52 14.61 -5.09
N TYR A 61 -6.20 13.32 -4.90
CA TYR A 61 -6.70 12.24 -5.73
C TYR A 61 -8.24 12.14 -5.70
N THR A 62 -8.82 12.12 -4.50
CA THR A 62 -10.27 11.98 -4.29
C THR A 62 -11.07 13.22 -4.65
N SER A 63 -10.43 14.40 -4.74
CA SER A 63 -11.06 15.62 -5.24
C SER A 63 -11.37 15.56 -6.75
N LYS A 64 -10.68 14.68 -7.48
CA LYS A 64 -10.87 14.49 -8.92
C LYS A 64 -11.94 13.43 -9.15
N LYS A 65 -12.71 13.56 -10.23
CA LYS A 65 -13.79 12.61 -10.52
C LYS A 65 -13.26 11.28 -11.04
N ALA A 66 -12.37 11.32 -12.02
CA ALA A 66 -11.81 10.15 -12.67
C ALA A 66 -10.32 10.32 -12.96
N ILE A 67 -9.65 9.20 -13.22
CA ILE A 67 -8.28 9.11 -13.70
C ILE A 67 -8.23 8.20 -14.92
N SER A 68 -7.38 8.54 -15.89
CA SER A 68 -7.08 7.69 -17.04
C SER A 68 -5.58 7.58 -17.25
N TYR A 69 -5.14 6.43 -17.74
CA TYR A 69 -3.75 6.10 -18.03
C TYR A 69 -3.69 4.90 -18.98
N ASP A 70 -2.61 4.78 -19.73
CA ASP A 70 -2.30 3.58 -20.49
C ASP A 70 -1.46 2.64 -19.62
N LEU A 71 -1.85 1.38 -19.53
CA LEU A 71 -1.18 0.33 -18.77
C LEU A 71 -0.58 -0.71 -19.71
N LEU A 72 0.75 -0.85 -19.65
CA LEU A 72 1.50 -1.87 -20.36
C LEU A 72 2.13 -2.84 -19.37
N LEU A 73 1.66 -4.08 -19.34
CA LEU A 73 2.01 -5.10 -18.35
C LEU A 73 2.69 -6.30 -19.00
N HIS A 74 3.81 -6.73 -18.44
CA HIS A 74 4.57 -7.91 -18.86
C HIS A 74 4.78 -8.87 -17.69
N PHE A 75 4.73 -10.17 -17.97
CA PHE A 75 5.21 -11.22 -17.06
C PHE A 75 6.14 -12.15 -17.81
N ASN A 76 7.28 -12.49 -17.20
CA ASN A 76 8.31 -13.36 -17.80
C ASN A 76 8.70 -12.92 -19.23
N GLY A 77 8.83 -11.61 -19.44
CA GLY A 77 9.16 -11.00 -20.73
C GLY A 77 8.06 -11.06 -21.80
N LYS A 78 6.86 -11.53 -21.48
CA LYS A 78 5.72 -11.61 -22.40
C LYS A 78 4.68 -10.56 -22.08
N LEU A 79 4.14 -9.92 -23.12
CA LEU A 79 3.03 -8.99 -22.98
C LEU A 79 1.82 -9.72 -22.39
N ARG A 80 1.29 -9.18 -21.29
CA ARG A 80 0.12 -9.70 -20.57
C ARG A 80 -1.10 -8.80 -20.71
N LEU A 81 -0.90 -7.48 -20.74
CA LEU A 81 -1.97 -6.50 -20.88
C LEU A 81 -1.42 -5.21 -21.53
N ASP A 82 -2.20 -4.63 -22.44
CA ASP A 82 -1.91 -3.35 -23.12
C ASP A 82 -3.26 -2.67 -23.35
N VAL A 83 -3.63 -1.80 -22.41
CA VAL A 83 -4.98 -1.21 -22.34
C VAL A 83 -4.91 0.24 -21.89
N LYS A 84 -5.88 1.03 -22.36
CA LYS A 84 -6.20 2.30 -21.72
C LYS A 84 -7.17 2.01 -20.57
N VAL A 85 -6.81 2.47 -19.37
CA VAL A 85 -7.67 2.40 -18.18
C VAL A 85 -8.33 3.76 -17.96
N THR A 86 -9.59 3.73 -17.57
CA THR A 86 -10.32 4.86 -17.00
C THR A 86 -11.07 4.38 -15.77
N SER A 87 -10.93 5.06 -14.63
CA SER A 87 -11.62 4.70 -13.39
C SER A 87 -12.12 5.96 -12.70
N LEU A 88 -13.28 5.88 -12.05
CA LEU A 88 -13.61 6.85 -11.00
C LEU A 88 -12.56 6.73 -9.89
N THR A 89 -12.21 7.82 -9.23
CA THR A 89 -11.18 7.83 -8.17
C THR A 89 -11.63 7.04 -6.93
N ASN A 90 -12.93 6.90 -6.70
CA ASN A 90 -13.49 5.98 -5.72
C ASN A 90 -13.61 4.52 -6.22
N SER A 91 -13.21 4.25 -7.47
CA SER A 91 -13.32 2.99 -8.22
C SER A 91 -14.69 2.31 -8.25
N SER A 92 -15.76 3.08 -8.02
CA SER A 92 -17.12 2.58 -8.21
C SER A 92 -17.44 2.27 -9.67
N LYS A 93 -16.64 2.76 -10.64
CA LYS A 93 -16.72 2.38 -12.05
C LYS A 93 -15.33 2.34 -12.67
N ILE A 94 -15.10 1.36 -13.53
CA ILE A 94 -13.82 1.11 -14.19
C ILE A 94 -14.09 0.72 -15.65
N ARG A 95 -13.25 1.16 -16.57
CA ARG A 95 -13.30 0.81 -17.99
C ARG A 95 -11.89 0.58 -18.52
N TYR A 96 -11.69 -0.57 -19.17
CA TYR A 96 -10.49 -0.87 -19.95
C TYR A 96 -10.86 -0.89 -21.43
N ASP A 97 -10.14 -0.11 -22.24
CA ASP A 97 -10.26 -0.11 -23.68
C ASP A 97 -9.01 -0.73 -24.32
N PHE A 98 -9.21 -1.77 -25.13
CA PHE A 98 -8.16 -2.50 -25.83
C PHE A 98 -7.94 -1.91 -27.24
N LYS A 99 -6.74 -2.09 -27.79
CA LYS A 99 -6.39 -1.62 -29.13
C LYS A 99 -7.23 -2.24 -30.26
N ASP A 100 -7.81 -3.42 -30.03
CA ASP A 100 -8.70 -4.09 -30.98
C ASP A 100 -10.16 -3.60 -30.92
N GLY A 101 -10.45 -2.59 -30.08
CA GLY A 101 -11.78 -2.03 -29.87
C GLY A 101 -12.64 -2.79 -28.88
N SER A 102 -12.17 -3.91 -28.32
CA SER A 102 -12.84 -4.59 -27.21
C SER A 102 -12.69 -3.80 -25.91
N SER A 103 -13.58 -4.04 -24.95
CA SER A 103 -13.55 -3.37 -23.65
C SER A 103 -14.03 -4.26 -22.50
N ILE A 104 -13.51 -3.99 -21.30
CA ILE A 104 -14.04 -4.51 -20.04
C ILE A 104 -14.61 -3.31 -19.26
N ILE A 105 -15.83 -3.42 -18.75
CA ILE A 105 -16.48 -2.35 -18.00
C ILE A 105 -17.00 -2.89 -16.68
N TYR A 106 -16.67 -2.25 -15.57
CA TYR A 106 -17.35 -2.39 -14.29
C TYR A 106 -18.22 -1.16 -14.08
N ASP A 107 -19.54 -1.34 -13.97
CA ASP A 107 -20.52 -0.25 -13.89
C ASP A 107 -20.91 0.14 -12.46
N GLY A 108 -20.30 -0.50 -11.46
CA GLY A 108 -20.65 -0.38 -10.05
C GLY A 108 -21.47 -1.54 -9.50
N SER A 109 -21.94 -2.42 -10.38
CA SER A 109 -22.63 -3.66 -10.00
C SER A 109 -21.98 -4.86 -10.68
N GLU A 110 -21.90 -4.85 -12.01
CA GLU A 110 -21.49 -6.00 -12.81
C GLU A 110 -20.27 -5.69 -13.67
N VAL A 111 -19.55 -6.76 -14.05
CA VAL A 111 -18.46 -6.68 -15.02
C VAL A 111 -18.97 -7.15 -16.38
N TYR A 112 -18.69 -6.37 -17.40
CA TYR A 112 -19.07 -6.61 -18.78
C TYR A 112 -17.85 -6.76 -19.67
N LEU A 113 -17.92 -7.65 -20.65
CA LEU A 113 -16.96 -7.80 -21.73
C LEU A 113 -17.66 -7.53 -23.07
N SER A 114 -17.13 -6.60 -23.83
CA SER A 114 -17.63 -6.22 -25.16
C SER A 114 -16.55 -6.43 -26.22
N PRO A 115 -16.88 -6.93 -27.43
CA PRO A 115 -18.19 -7.47 -27.84
C PRO A 115 -18.54 -8.79 -27.13
N ALA A 116 -19.81 -9.22 -27.15
CA ALA A 116 -20.25 -10.41 -26.41
C ALA A 116 -19.55 -11.71 -26.87
N ASN A 117 -19.08 -11.78 -28.12
CA ASN A 117 -18.34 -12.91 -28.67
C ASN A 117 -16.85 -12.92 -28.31
N LYS A 118 -16.33 -11.87 -27.65
CA LYS A 118 -14.93 -11.80 -27.21
C LYS A 118 -14.71 -12.81 -26.09
N GLU A 119 -13.63 -13.58 -26.16
CA GLU A 119 -13.20 -14.47 -25.09
C GLU A 119 -12.00 -13.88 -24.37
N LEU A 120 -12.18 -13.58 -23.08
CA LEU A 120 -11.13 -13.11 -22.19
C LEU A 120 -11.41 -13.61 -20.77
N LYS A 121 -10.90 -14.80 -20.45
CA LYS A 121 -11.15 -15.45 -19.15
C LYS A 121 -10.66 -14.65 -17.95
N SER A 122 -9.65 -13.81 -18.15
CA SER A 122 -9.08 -12.97 -17.11
C SER A 122 -9.81 -11.63 -16.92
N ALA A 123 -10.87 -11.34 -17.68
CA ALA A 123 -11.47 -9.99 -17.71
C ALA A 123 -11.82 -9.45 -16.32
N ARG A 124 -12.48 -10.25 -15.47
CA ARG A 124 -12.87 -9.84 -14.11
C ARG A 124 -11.69 -9.71 -13.16
N PHE A 125 -10.71 -10.61 -13.27
CA PHE A 125 -9.46 -10.49 -12.52
C PHE A 125 -8.70 -9.21 -12.94
N ASP A 126 -8.53 -8.99 -14.24
CA ASP A 126 -7.74 -7.89 -14.79
C ASP A 126 -8.32 -6.52 -14.43
N ILE A 127 -9.65 -6.36 -14.51
CA ILE A 127 -10.28 -5.06 -14.23
C ILE A 127 -10.14 -4.65 -12.77
N PHE A 128 -10.20 -5.60 -11.83
CA PHE A 128 -10.10 -5.29 -10.41
C PHE A 128 -8.66 -5.25 -9.91
N THR A 129 -7.81 -6.23 -10.24
CA THR A 129 -6.46 -6.32 -9.69
C THR A 129 -5.58 -5.15 -10.12
N TRP A 130 -5.48 -4.86 -11.43
CA TRP A 130 -4.56 -3.83 -11.91
C TRP A 130 -5.05 -2.41 -11.58
N SER A 131 -6.37 -2.19 -11.56
CA SER A 131 -6.94 -0.93 -11.07
C SER A 131 -6.72 -0.75 -9.58
N TYR A 132 -6.83 -1.83 -8.79
CA TYR A 132 -6.57 -1.78 -7.36
C TYR A 132 -5.12 -1.42 -7.07
N PHE A 133 -4.13 -2.05 -7.72
CA PHE A 133 -2.71 -1.71 -7.56
C PHE A 133 -2.41 -0.24 -7.88
N MET A 134 -3.01 0.34 -8.93
CA MET A 134 -2.87 1.79 -9.18
C MET A 134 -3.48 2.63 -8.05
N SER A 135 -4.67 2.25 -7.57
CA SER A 135 -5.39 3.04 -6.55
C SER A 135 -4.98 2.75 -5.10
N MET A 136 -4.16 1.72 -4.86
CA MET A 136 -3.84 1.19 -3.53
C MET A 136 -3.34 2.28 -2.57
N PRO A 137 -2.39 3.17 -2.95
CA PRO A 137 -1.91 4.21 -2.06
C PRO A 137 -2.97 5.20 -1.55
N PHE A 138 -4.16 5.21 -2.15
CA PHE A 138 -5.25 6.14 -1.83
C PHE A 138 -6.44 5.47 -1.13
N LYS A 139 -6.36 4.16 -0.86
CA LYS A 139 -7.48 3.35 -0.35
C LYS A 139 -7.14 2.53 0.88
N LEU A 140 -6.00 2.82 1.49
CA LEU A 140 -5.53 2.13 2.67
C LEU A 140 -6.45 2.34 3.87
N THR A 141 -7.26 3.40 3.90
CA THR A 141 -8.23 3.69 4.97
C THR A 141 -9.69 3.59 4.54
N ASP A 142 -9.97 2.97 3.39
CA ASP A 142 -11.34 2.82 2.91
C ASP A 142 -12.20 1.93 3.83
N PRO A 143 -13.53 2.13 3.88
CA PRO A 143 -14.39 1.30 4.71
C PRO A 143 -14.22 -0.19 4.41
N GLY A 144 -13.88 -0.96 5.45
CA GLY A 144 -13.69 -2.41 5.34
C GLY A 144 -12.23 -2.87 5.43
N THR A 145 -11.25 -1.96 5.33
CA THR A 145 -9.85 -2.26 5.62
C THR A 145 -9.64 -2.54 7.10
N GLN A 146 -8.72 -3.45 7.41
CA GLN A 146 -8.28 -3.79 8.76
C GLN A 146 -6.76 -3.82 8.79
N TRP A 147 -6.17 -3.02 9.68
CA TRP A 147 -4.73 -2.92 9.83
C TRP A 147 -4.24 -3.59 11.11
N SER A 148 -3.11 -4.27 11.01
CA SER A 148 -2.49 -4.95 12.16
C SER A 148 -0.99 -5.14 11.93
N GLY A 149 -0.27 -5.55 12.97
CA GLY A 149 1.12 -5.99 12.83
C GLY A 149 2.09 -4.92 12.33
N PHE A 150 1.86 -3.65 12.70
CA PHE A 150 2.87 -2.61 12.46
C PHE A 150 4.20 -3.01 13.12
N GLU A 151 5.27 -2.96 12.34
CA GLU A 151 6.62 -3.19 12.81
C GLU A 151 7.65 -2.38 12.02
N GLN A 152 8.77 -2.08 12.68
CA GLN A 152 9.98 -1.57 12.07
C GLN A 152 10.99 -2.72 11.99
N LYS A 153 11.56 -2.95 10.80
CA LYS A 153 12.46 -4.06 10.51
C LYS A 153 13.66 -3.57 9.70
N MET A 154 14.83 -4.15 9.95
CA MET A 154 16.01 -3.93 9.12
C MET A 154 15.99 -4.86 7.91
N ILE A 155 16.00 -4.31 6.69
CA ILE A 155 16.07 -5.04 5.43
C ILE A 155 17.26 -4.47 4.65
N ASN A 156 18.27 -5.29 4.35
CA ASN A 156 19.48 -4.87 3.64
C ASN A 156 20.15 -3.60 4.23
N GLU A 157 20.24 -3.52 5.57
CA GLU A 157 20.79 -2.37 6.31
C GLU A 157 19.94 -1.09 6.27
N GLU A 158 18.73 -1.14 5.70
CA GLU A 158 17.75 -0.05 5.74
C GLU A 158 16.64 -0.35 6.75
N GLU A 159 16.24 0.66 7.54
CA GLU A 159 15.10 0.55 8.44
C GLU A 159 13.81 0.78 7.65
N VAL A 160 12.94 -0.23 7.61
CA VAL A 160 11.69 -0.21 6.86
C VAL A 160 10.52 -0.39 7.83
N SER A 161 9.48 0.42 7.65
CA SER A 161 8.20 0.24 8.35
C SER A 161 7.24 -0.55 7.49
N ARG A 162 6.59 -1.55 8.09
CA ARG A 162 5.55 -2.34 7.43
C ARG A 162 4.36 -2.62 8.33
N ALA A 163 3.21 -2.86 7.73
CA ALA A 163 2.02 -3.35 8.44
C ALA A 163 1.16 -4.23 7.52
N LYS A 164 0.37 -5.11 8.13
CA LYS A 164 -0.55 -6.00 7.43
C LYS A 164 -1.91 -5.34 7.24
N LEU A 165 -2.36 -5.32 5.99
CA LEU A 165 -3.72 -4.96 5.57
C LEU A 165 -4.50 -6.24 5.23
N SER A 166 -5.70 -6.36 5.79
CA SER A 166 -6.72 -7.36 5.44
C SER A 166 -8.09 -6.69 5.34
N PHE A 167 -9.13 -7.46 5.00
CA PHE A 167 -10.47 -6.91 4.74
C PHE A 167 -11.57 -7.60 5.56
N LYS A 168 -12.71 -6.93 5.71
CA LYS A 168 -13.94 -7.53 6.27
C LYS A 168 -14.55 -8.52 5.28
N SER A 169 -15.30 -9.49 5.83
CA SER A 169 -16.01 -10.54 5.08
C SER A 169 -17.20 -9.97 4.31
N ASP A 170 -16.94 -9.38 3.13
CA ASP A 170 -17.89 -8.75 2.19
C ASP A 170 -17.21 -7.70 1.29
N VAL A 171 -15.94 -7.40 1.53
CA VAL A 171 -15.19 -6.44 0.74
C VAL A 171 -14.65 -7.08 -0.54
N GLY A 172 -15.22 -6.69 -1.68
CA GLY A 172 -14.75 -7.09 -3.02
C GLY A 172 -15.03 -8.55 -3.37
N ASP A 173 -14.51 -8.99 -4.52
CA ASP A 173 -14.64 -10.37 -4.98
C ASP A 173 -13.82 -11.37 -4.13
N THR A 174 -12.79 -10.87 -3.41
CA THR A 174 -11.78 -11.67 -2.70
C THR A 174 -11.40 -11.03 -1.36
N SER A 175 -12.33 -11.05 -0.39
CA SER A 175 -12.09 -10.47 0.95
C SER A 175 -10.98 -11.16 1.75
N ASP A 176 -10.59 -12.37 1.35
CA ASP A 176 -9.54 -13.16 2.00
C ASP A 176 -8.12 -12.81 1.52
N ASP A 177 -7.99 -11.89 0.56
CA ASP A 177 -6.70 -11.32 0.19
C ASP A 177 -6.10 -10.55 1.38
N TRP A 178 -4.77 -10.57 1.49
CA TRP A 178 -4.05 -9.72 2.41
C TRP A 178 -2.84 -9.10 1.74
N TYR A 179 -2.41 -7.97 2.29
CA TYR A 179 -1.21 -7.25 1.89
C TYR A 179 -0.28 -7.04 3.08
N MET A 180 1.02 -7.24 2.90
CA MET A 180 2.03 -6.67 3.78
C MET A 180 2.58 -5.43 3.08
N VAL A 181 2.32 -4.26 3.64
CA VAL A 181 2.57 -2.97 3.00
C VAL A 181 3.81 -2.33 3.61
N TYR A 182 4.70 -1.82 2.76
CA TYR A 182 5.99 -1.26 3.15
C TYR A 182 6.09 0.19 2.68
N THR A 183 6.64 1.06 3.52
CA THR A 183 6.86 2.46 3.18
C THR A 183 8.31 2.76 2.87
N ASP A 184 8.50 3.72 1.98
CA ASP A 184 9.79 4.38 1.82
C ASP A 184 10.07 5.26 3.06
N PRO A 185 11.18 5.08 3.77
CA PRO A 185 11.43 5.76 5.04
C PRO A 185 11.72 7.27 4.87
N GLU A 186 12.11 7.72 3.68
CA GLU A 186 12.44 9.13 3.42
C GLU A 186 11.21 9.94 3.01
N THR A 187 10.37 9.35 2.16
CA THR A 187 9.24 10.02 1.51
C THR A 187 7.88 9.63 2.09
N ASN A 188 7.83 8.52 2.82
CA ASN A 188 6.60 7.88 3.29
C ASN A 188 5.65 7.44 2.16
N LEU A 189 6.13 7.41 0.92
CA LEU A 189 5.41 6.84 -0.22
C LEU A 189 5.39 5.31 -0.12
N LEU A 190 4.51 4.68 -0.89
CA LEU A 190 4.31 3.25 -0.89
C LEU A 190 5.52 2.65 -1.62
N ASN A 191 6.35 1.88 -0.93
CA ASN A 191 7.53 1.30 -1.54
C ASN A 191 7.15 0.01 -2.27
N TYR A 192 6.63 -0.97 -1.53
CA TYR A 192 6.09 -2.18 -2.10
C TYR A 192 4.99 -2.77 -1.24
N ALA A 193 4.19 -3.66 -1.81
CA ALA A 193 3.23 -4.47 -1.09
C ALA A 193 3.43 -5.93 -1.47
N ALA A 194 3.71 -6.78 -0.49
CA ALA A 194 3.56 -8.22 -0.65
C ALA A 194 2.08 -8.59 -0.57
N TYR A 195 1.66 -9.60 -1.32
CA TYR A 195 0.25 -9.95 -1.44
C TYR A 195 0.04 -11.42 -1.75
N ILE A 196 -1.15 -11.89 -1.41
CA ILE A 196 -1.75 -13.11 -1.94
C ILE A 196 -2.95 -12.77 -2.82
N VAL A 197 -3.29 -13.68 -3.72
CA VAL A 197 -4.49 -13.59 -4.56
C VAL A 197 -5.32 -14.86 -4.36
N THR A 198 -6.50 -14.71 -3.77
CA THR A 198 -7.47 -15.77 -3.50
C THR A 198 -8.51 -15.90 -4.62
N PHE A 199 -8.40 -15.12 -5.69
CA PHE A 199 -9.30 -15.21 -6.85
C PHE A 199 -9.32 -16.63 -7.44
N GLY A 200 -10.43 -17.35 -7.21
CA GLY A 200 -10.63 -18.74 -7.63
C GLY A 200 -9.74 -19.76 -6.92
N LYS A 201 -9.25 -19.48 -5.70
CA LYS A 201 -8.39 -20.36 -4.91
C LYS A 201 -8.62 -20.21 -3.41
N THR A 202 -8.28 -21.23 -2.62
CA THR A 202 -8.26 -21.14 -1.15
C THR A 202 -7.08 -20.30 -0.65
N VAL A 203 -7.18 -19.79 0.58
CA VAL A 203 -6.09 -19.05 1.24
C VAL A 203 -4.81 -19.89 1.31
N GLU A 204 -4.89 -21.17 1.67
CA GLU A 204 -3.68 -22.01 1.80
C GLU A 204 -2.95 -22.15 0.45
N LYS A 205 -3.69 -22.24 -0.66
CA LYS A 205 -3.09 -22.28 -2.00
C LYS A 205 -2.46 -20.94 -2.39
N ALA A 206 -3.07 -19.82 -1.97
CA ALA A 206 -2.57 -18.49 -2.27
C ALA A 206 -1.30 -18.17 -1.46
N GLU A 207 -1.27 -18.56 -0.18
CA GLU A 207 -0.13 -18.39 0.73
C GLU A 207 1.08 -19.29 0.40
N ALA A 208 0.90 -20.32 -0.44
CA ALA A 208 1.99 -21.15 -0.90
C ALA A 208 2.99 -20.42 -1.83
N ALA A 209 2.58 -19.30 -2.43
CA ALA A 209 3.41 -18.52 -3.34
C ALA A 209 3.01 -17.02 -3.35
N PRO A 210 3.23 -16.28 -2.25
CA PRO A 210 3.00 -14.85 -2.22
C PRO A 210 3.99 -14.13 -3.15
N HIS A 211 3.53 -13.01 -3.69
CA HIS A 211 4.30 -12.14 -4.57
C HIS A 211 4.37 -10.74 -3.97
N ALA A 212 5.15 -9.86 -4.58
CA ALA A 212 5.15 -8.46 -4.23
C ALA A 212 5.12 -7.58 -5.47
N ILE A 213 4.48 -6.42 -5.33
CA ILE A 213 4.51 -5.31 -6.27
C ILE A 213 5.32 -4.19 -5.66
N ALA A 214 6.40 -3.79 -6.33
CA ALA A 214 7.22 -2.63 -6.00
C ALA A 214 6.81 -1.44 -6.88
N TYR A 215 6.64 -0.29 -6.26
CA TYR A 215 6.20 0.95 -6.90
C TYR A 215 7.42 1.86 -7.08
N THR A 216 7.77 2.13 -8.33
CA THR A 216 8.99 2.88 -8.67
C THR A 216 8.69 4.05 -9.59
N ASN A 217 9.67 4.94 -9.74
CA ASN A 217 9.59 6.13 -10.59
C ASN A 217 8.34 7.00 -10.33
N TYR A 218 8.19 7.45 -9.09
CA TYR A 218 7.10 8.35 -8.71
C TYR A 218 7.14 9.66 -9.50
N THR A 219 5.99 9.99 -10.09
CA THR A 219 5.74 11.28 -10.75
C THR A 219 4.61 12.02 -10.03
N VAL A 220 4.60 13.34 -10.13
CA VAL A 220 3.55 14.17 -9.53
C VAL A 220 2.63 14.68 -10.64
N VAL A 221 1.37 14.23 -10.63
CA VAL A 221 0.32 14.64 -11.57
C VAL A 221 -0.72 15.42 -10.79
N ASP A 222 -0.96 16.69 -11.13
CA ASP A 222 -1.87 17.59 -10.40
C ASP A 222 -1.66 17.60 -8.87
N GLY A 223 -0.41 17.44 -8.42
CA GLY A 223 -0.07 17.41 -6.99
C GLY A 223 -0.28 16.05 -6.31
N VAL A 224 -0.64 15.00 -7.05
CA VAL A 224 -0.80 13.62 -6.56
C VAL A 224 0.43 12.80 -6.97
N ALA A 225 1.07 12.13 -6.02
CA ALA A 225 2.21 11.26 -6.31
C ALA A 225 1.71 9.90 -6.80
N ILE A 226 2.17 9.48 -7.99
CA ILE A 226 1.77 8.21 -8.63
C ILE A 226 3.02 7.54 -9.17
N ALA A 227 3.24 6.28 -8.80
CA ALA A 227 4.27 5.46 -9.41
C ALA A 227 3.87 5.10 -10.84
N ASP A 228 4.71 5.45 -11.81
CA ASP A 228 4.46 5.14 -13.21
C ASP A 228 5.13 3.82 -13.67
N MET A 229 5.87 3.16 -12.77
CA MET A 229 6.47 1.85 -12.98
C MET A 229 6.16 0.92 -11.82
N TRP A 230 5.85 -0.33 -12.15
CA TRP A 230 5.71 -1.42 -11.19
C TRP A 230 6.67 -2.54 -11.55
N ASP A 231 7.30 -3.13 -10.54
CA ASP A 231 8.06 -4.38 -10.68
C ASP A 231 7.46 -5.46 -9.78
N PHE A 232 7.38 -6.68 -10.29
CA PHE A 232 6.81 -7.81 -9.57
C PHE A 232 7.92 -8.77 -9.16
N TYR A 233 7.88 -9.24 -7.92
CA TYR A 233 8.87 -10.15 -7.36
C TYR A 233 8.22 -11.33 -6.65
N ASN A 234 9.00 -12.40 -6.43
CA ASN A 234 8.65 -13.37 -5.40
C ASN A 234 8.91 -12.75 -4.02
N TRP A 235 8.10 -13.15 -3.03
CA TRP A 235 8.22 -12.64 -1.67
C TRP A 235 8.13 -13.74 -0.62
N SER A 236 8.86 -13.60 0.48
CA SER A 236 8.61 -14.36 1.71
C SER A 236 8.97 -13.52 2.93
N ASP A 237 8.37 -13.82 4.09
CA ASP A 237 8.64 -13.06 5.31
C ASP A 237 10.13 -13.10 5.75
N GLU A 238 10.82 -14.19 5.45
CA GLU A 238 12.24 -14.36 5.76
C GLU A 238 13.16 -13.61 4.79
N LYS A 239 12.84 -13.61 3.49
CA LYS A 239 13.72 -13.11 2.43
C LYS A 239 13.34 -11.74 1.89
N GLU A 240 12.16 -11.25 2.26
CA GLU A 240 11.52 -10.08 1.63
C GLU A 240 11.40 -10.28 0.12
N LEU A 241 11.78 -9.31 -0.70
CA LEU A 241 11.83 -9.44 -2.15
C LEU A 241 13.02 -10.34 -2.54
N TYR A 242 12.78 -11.39 -3.33
CA TYR A 242 13.86 -12.27 -3.78
C TYR A 242 13.73 -12.75 -5.22
N GLY A 243 14.90 -13.08 -5.79
CA GLY A 243 15.05 -13.46 -7.20
C GLY A 243 14.98 -12.27 -8.14
N ASP A 244 15.03 -12.57 -9.43
CA ASP A 244 14.82 -11.56 -10.47
C ASP A 244 13.35 -11.15 -10.55
N SER A 245 13.10 -9.96 -11.12
CA SER A 245 11.75 -9.49 -11.42
C SER A 245 11.01 -10.51 -12.30
N ILE A 246 9.82 -10.92 -11.87
CA ILE A 246 8.94 -11.87 -12.58
C ILE A 246 8.00 -11.17 -13.56
N GLY A 247 7.90 -9.84 -13.48
CA GLY A 247 7.07 -9.01 -14.34
C GLY A 247 7.26 -7.54 -14.06
N ASN A 248 6.75 -6.70 -14.96
CA ASN A 248 6.73 -5.26 -14.77
C ASN A 248 5.50 -4.65 -15.41
N ALA A 249 5.15 -3.44 -14.99
CA ALA A 249 4.19 -2.58 -15.65
C ALA A 249 4.74 -1.18 -15.84
N THR A 250 4.30 -0.52 -16.90
CA THR A 250 4.50 0.92 -17.10
C THR A 250 3.15 1.58 -17.31
N LEU A 251 2.95 2.68 -16.60
CA LEU A 251 1.79 3.55 -16.73
C LEU A 251 2.23 4.81 -17.48
N THR A 252 1.48 5.19 -18.50
CA THR A 252 1.76 6.41 -19.27
C THR A 252 0.49 7.21 -19.49
N ASN A 253 0.62 8.46 -19.93
CA ASN A 253 -0.52 9.35 -20.20
C ASN A 253 -1.47 9.50 -19.00
N ILE A 254 -0.91 9.50 -17.78
CA ILE A 254 -1.67 9.62 -16.54
C ILE A 254 -2.32 11.01 -16.48
N THR A 255 -3.64 11.05 -16.40
CA THR A 255 -4.40 12.30 -16.40
C THR A 255 -5.67 12.19 -15.55
N PHE A 256 -6.00 13.26 -14.83
CA PHE A 256 -7.29 13.37 -14.16
C PHE A 256 -8.34 13.95 -15.10
N LEU A 257 -9.57 13.48 -14.95
CA LEU A 257 -10.71 13.87 -15.79
C LEU A 257 -11.86 14.39 -14.91
N ASP A 258 -12.52 15.44 -15.39
CA ASP A 258 -13.76 15.98 -14.80
C ASP A 258 -14.99 15.15 -15.18
N ASP A 259 -14.89 14.32 -16.23
CA ASP A 259 -15.92 13.38 -16.65
C ASP A 259 -15.33 12.15 -17.34
N ALA A 260 -16.05 11.03 -17.30
CA ALA A 260 -15.65 9.77 -17.92
C ALA A 260 -16.88 8.92 -18.30
N ASP A 261 -16.78 8.24 -19.45
CA ASP A 261 -17.86 7.41 -19.97
C ASP A 261 -17.68 5.93 -19.57
N PHE A 262 -18.66 5.42 -18.83
CA PHE A 262 -18.75 4.02 -18.40
C PHE A 262 -19.98 3.33 -18.99
N THR A 263 -20.51 3.84 -20.11
CA THR A 263 -21.65 3.23 -20.80
C THR A 263 -21.29 1.83 -21.27
N VAL A 264 -22.09 0.84 -20.87
CA VAL A 264 -21.96 -0.55 -21.30
C VAL A 264 -22.54 -0.69 -22.71
N PRO A 265 -21.76 -1.13 -23.72
CA PRO A 265 -22.28 -1.38 -25.06
C PRO A 265 -23.37 -2.46 -25.05
N ALA A 266 -24.38 -2.32 -25.91
CA ALA A 266 -25.48 -3.30 -26.01
C ALA A 266 -24.98 -4.71 -26.41
N ASP A 267 -23.91 -4.78 -27.20
CA ASP A 267 -23.19 -6.02 -27.51
C ASP A 267 -22.14 -6.30 -26.43
N SER A 268 -22.60 -6.58 -25.22
CA SER A 268 -21.74 -7.01 -24.10
C SER A 268 -22.31 -8.26 -23.45
N LYS A 269 -21.43 -9.07 -22.86
CA LYS A 269 -21.82 -10.16 -21.95
C LYS A 269 -21.33 -9.86 -20.54
N ILE A 270 -22.05 -10.38 -19.56
CA ILE A 270 -21.63 -10.35 -18.16
C ILE A 270 -20.45 -11.32 -17.97
N VAL A 271 -19.48 -10.90 -17.17
CA VAL A 271 -18.35 -11.69 -16.69
C VAL A 271 -18.59 -12.01 -15.22
N GLU A 272 -19.03 -13.24 -14.97
CA GLU A 272 -19.37 -13.72 -13.64
C GLU A 272 -18.18 -13.69 -12.67
N ALA A 273 -18.49 -13.51 -11.38
CA ALA A 273 -17.54 -13.71 -10.29
C ALA A 273 -16.96 -15.14 -10.34
N PRO A 274 -15.69 -15.33 -9.92
CA PRO A 274 -15.13 -16.67 -9.81
C PRO A 274 -15.95 -17.48 -8.80
N LYS A 275 -16.13 -18.76 -9.08
CA LYS A 275 -16.59 -19.68 -8.04
C LYS A 275 -15.45 -19.85 -7.04
N GLN A 276 -15.74 -19.66 -5.75
CA GLN A 276 -14.79 -20.06 -4.71
C GLN A 276 -14.68 -21.59 -4.73
N ASP A 277 -13.44 -22.07 -4.82
CA ASP A 277 -13.05 -23.48 -4.78
C ASP A 277 -13.03 -24.02 -3.34
#